data_AF-A0A442SIH3-F1
#
_entry.id   AF-A0A442SIH3-F1
#
_cell.length_a   1.000
_cell.length_b   1.000
_cell.length_c   1.000
_cell.angle_alpha   90.00
_cell.angle_beta   90.00
_cell.angle_gamma   90.00
#
_symmetry.space_group_name_H-M   'P 1'
#
loop_
_entity.id
_entity.type
_entity.pdbx_description
1 polymer ?
#
loop_
_entity_poly.entity_id
_entity_poly.type
_entity_poly.pdbx_seq_one_letter_code
_entity_poly.pdbx_strand_id
1 'polypeptide(L)' 'MPQPRQPDPNRDVPVPPPTWKPEPIEEPEPERLPDETPLPNPDENEEPPIHAKGSFFIAGQSTPSDG' A
#
# COMPACT_ATOMS: atom_id res chain seq x y z
N MET A 1 -27.77 32.83 32.97
CA MET A 1 -27.57 31.54 32.28
C MET A 1 -28.22 31.65 30.91
N PRO A 2 -27.54 31.28 29.80
CA PRO A 2 -28.19 31.27 28.49
C PRO A 2 -29.29 30.21 28.48
N GLN A 3 -30.45 30.53 27.91
CA GLN A 3 -31.51 29.55 27.76
C GLN A 3 -31.09 28.50 26.73
N PRO A 4 -31.30 27.20 26.99
CA PRO A 4 -31.05 26.17 26.01
C PRO A 4 -31.93 26.40 24.78
N ARG A 5 -31.38 26.16 23.59
CA ARG A 5 -32.15 26.23 22.34
C ARG A 5 -33.29 25.21 22.42
N GLN A 6 -34.48 25.63 21.99
CA GLN A 6 -35.59 24.69 21.86
C GLN A 6 -35.21 23.57 20.86
N PRO A 7 -35.55 22.31 21.16
CA PRO A 7 -35.32 21.21 20.23
C PRO A 7 -36.13 21.41 18.95
N ASP A 8 -35.63 20.89 17.83
CA ASP A 8 -36.35 20.87 16.56
C ASP A 8 -37.66 20.09 16.74
N PRO A 9 -38.84 20.71 16.50
CA PRO A 9 -40.13 20.03 16.57
C PRO A 9 -40.24 18.80 15.65
N ASN A 10 -39.44 18.74 14.58
CA ASN A 10 -39.47 17.66 13.60
C ASN A 10 -38.44 16.56 13.87
N ARG A 11 -37.70 16.62 14.99
CA ARG A 11 -36.69 15.61 15.36
C ARG A 11 -37.27 14.19 15.40
N ASP A 12 -38.52 14.07 15.83
CA ASP A 12 -39.19 12.77 16.01
C ASP A 12 -39.97 12.32 14.76
N VAL A 13 -39.93 13.11 13.67
CA VAL A 13 -40.53 12.73 12.40
C VAL A 13 -39.62 11.70 11.73
N PRO A 14 -40.15 10.51 11.37
CA PRO A 14 -39.36 9.52 10.65
C PRO A 14 -38.83 10.08 9.34
N VAL A 15 -37.53 9.91 9.10
CA VAL A 15 -36.92 10.26 7.81
C VAL A 15 -37.56 9.38 6.74
N PRO A 16 -38.06 9.95 5.62
CA PRO A 16 -38.62 9.14 4.54
C PRO A 16 -37.54 8.23 3.94
N PRO A 17 -37.93 7.06 3.40
CA PRO A 17 -36.98 6.18 2.74
C PRO A 17 -36.36 6.89 1.51
N PRO A 18 -35.09 6.62 1.19
CA PRO A 18 -34.50 7.08 -0.04
C PRO A 18 -35.26 6.54 -1.26
N THR A 19 -35.41 7.36 -2.29
CA THR A 19 -36.05 6.95 -3.57
C THR A 19 -35.07 6.27 -4.53
N TRP A 20 -33.77 6.45 -4.32
CA TRP A 20 -32.75 5.87 -5.19
C TRP A 20 -32.58 4.38 -4.92
N LYS A 21 -32.36 3.62 -6.00
CA LYS A 21 -31.97 2.21 -5.93
C LYS A 21 -30.48 2.15 -6.27
N PRO A 22 -29.62 1.59 -5.41
CA PRO A 22 -28.24 1.33 -5.81
C PRO A 22 -28.25 0.40 -7.01
N GLU A 23 -27.58 0.80 -8.08
CA GLU A 23 -27.18 -0.16 -9.10
C GLU A 23 -26.04 -1.02 -8.52
N PRO A 24 -26.01 -2.34 -8.81
CA PRO A 24 -24.85 -3.17 -8.49
C PRO A 24 -23.60 -2.55 -9.13
N ILE A 25 -22.54 -2.39 -8.33
CA ILE A 25 -21.22 -1.97 -8.81
C ILE A 25 -20.26 -3.15 -8.71
N GLU A 26 -19.30 -3.20 -9.62
CA GLU A 26 -18.21 -4.17 -9.55
C GLU A 26 -17.21 -3.75 -8.47
N GLU A 27 -16.61 -4.74 -7.80
CA GLU A 27 -15.50 -4.49 -6.89
C GLU A 27 -14.30 -3.96 -7.70
N PRO A 28 -13.58 -2.94 -7.21
CA PRO A 28 -12.36 -2.50 -7.88
C PRO A 28 -11.30 -3.61 -7.86
N GLU A 29 -10.48 -3.67 -8.91
CA GLU A 29 -9.31 -4.54 -8.93
C GLU A 29 -8.36 -4.23 -7.76
N PRO A 30 -7.74 -5.24 -7.13
CA PRO A 30 -6.78 -5.01 -6.07
C PRO A 30 -5.52 -4.34 -6.62
N GLU A 31 -4.97 -3.41 -5.84
CA GLU A 31 -3.64 -2.84 -6.11
C GLU A 31 -2.58 -3.93 -5.93
N ARG A 32 -1.73 -4.14 -6.94
CA ARG A 32 -0.64 -5.12 -6.85
C ARG A 32 0.63 -4.46 -6.36
N LEU A 33 1.22 -5.03 -5.32
CA LEU A 33 2.54 -4.62 -4.85
C LEU A 33 3.64 -5.25 -5.73
N PRO A 34 4.81 -4.59 -5.90
CA PRO A 34 5.90 -5.13 -6.72
C PRO A 34 6.44 -6.49 -6.24
N ASP A 35 6.31 -6.80 -4.95
CA ASP A 35 6.73 -8.05 -4.32
C ASP A 35 5.73 -9.21 -4.49
N GLU A 36 4.54 -8.96 -5.03
CA GLU A 36 3.56 -10.01 -5.36
C GLU A 36 3.88 -10.77 -6.65
N THR A 37 4.88 -10.31 -7.42
CA THR A 37 5.37 -11.08 -8.56
C THR A 37 6.19 -12.26 -8.01
N PRO A 38 5.74 -13.51 -8.18
CA PRO A 38 6.50 -14.65 -7.68
C PRO A 38 7.86 -14.68 -8.36
N LEU A 39 8.92 -14.78 -7.55
CA LEU A 39 10.25 -15.08 -8.08
C LEU A 39 10.29 -16.57 -8.48
N PRO A 40 10.98 -16.91 -9.59
CA PRO A 40 11.12 -18.30 -10.00
C PRO A 40 11.82 -19.11 -8.90
N ASN A 41 11.42 -20.36 -8.75
CA ASN A 41 12.12 -21.26 -7.85
C ASN A 41 13.57 -21.48 -8.33
N PRO A 42 14.52 -21.84 -7.45
CA PRO A 42 15.91 -22.06 -7.85
C PRO A 42 16.11 -23.12 -8.95
N ASP A 43 15.18 -24.07 -9.07
CA ASP A 43 15.16 -25.11 -10.10
C ASP A 43 14.53 -24.66 -11.42
N GLU A 44 13.84 -23.51 -11.45
CA GLU A 44 13.30 -22.91 -12.67
C GLU A 44 14.35 -22.09 -13.45
N ASN A 45 15.55 -21.91 -12.89
CA ASN A 45 16.69 -21.28 -13.55
C ASN A 45 17.71 -22.36 -13.98
N GLU A 46 18.08 -22.39 -15.26
CA GLU A 46 19.11 -23.30 -15.80
C GLU A 46 20.54 -22.90 -15.38
N GLU A 47 20.73 -21.68 -14.90
CA GLU A 47 22.02 -21.20 -14.43
C GLU A 47 22.40 -21.85 -13.09
N PRO A 48 23.64 -22.37 -12.95
CA PRO A 48 24.08 -22.92 -11.68
C PRO A 48 24.15 -21.83 -10.60
N PRO A 49 23.96 -22.18 -9.32
CA PRO A 49 24.13 -21.24 -8.22
C PRO A 49 25.49 -20.51 -8.30
N ILE A 50 25.45 -19.18 -8.32
CA ILE A 50 26.67 -18.37 -8.29
C ILE A 50 27.35 -18.57 -6.94
N HIS A 51 28.53 -19.19 -6.93
CA HIS A 51 29.37 -19.24 -5.74
C HIS A 51 29.87 -17.83 -5.46
N ALA A 52 29.42 -17.22 -4.37
CA ALA A 52 29.97 -15.96 -3.90
C ALA A 52 31.45 -16.15 -3.56
N LYS A 53 32.34 -15.86 -4.51
CA LYS A 53 33.76 -15.62 -4.22
C LYS A 53 33.78 -14.30 -3.48
N GLY A 54 33.79 -14.38 -2.16
CA GLY A 54 33.82 -13.23 -1.27
C GLY A 54 34.87 -12.23 -1.72
N SER A 55 34.40 -11.08 -2.19
CA SER A 55 35.21 -9.89 -2.32
C SER A 55 34.33 -8.69 -2.00
N PHE A 56 34.09 -8.53 -0.70
CA PHE A 56 33.67 -7.26 -0.13
C PHE A 56 34.82 -6.26 -0.36
N PHE A 57 34.85 -5.59 -1.51
CA PHE A 57 35.58 -4.33 -1.63
C PHE A 57 34.75 -3.28 -0.90
N ILE A 58 35.06 -3.10 0.39
CA ILE A 58 34.61 -1.94 1.15
C ILE A 58 35.14 -0.67 0.47
N ALA A 59 34.20 0.15 0.04
CA ALA A 59 34.47 1.49 -0.44
C ALA A 59 35.16 2.32 0.65
N GLY A 60 36.20 3.05 0.25
CA GLY A 60 36.71 4.21 0.98
C GLY A 60 37.90 3.94 1.88
N GLN A 61 39.12 4.05 1.34
CA GLN A 61 40.21 4.74 2.03
C GLN A 61 41.04 5.54 1.03
N SER A 62 41.29 6.78 1.44
CA SER A 62 41.82 7.94 0.74
C SER A 62 43.19 7.76 0.07
N THR A 63 43.41 8.53 -0.99
CA THR A 63 44.72 8.85 -1.59
C THR A 63 45.72 9.38 -0.55
N PRO A 64 47.02 9.29 -0.84
CA PRO A 64 47.80 10.52 -0.80
C PRO A 64 48.44 10.83 -2.16
N SER A 65 48.30 12.11 -2.50
CA SER A 65 48.95 12.81 -3.61
C SER A 65 50.46 12.80 -3.40
N ASP A 66 51.23 12.35 -4.39
CA ASP A 66 52.69 12.56 -4.40
C ASP A 66 53.00 13.89 -5.09
N GLY A 67 53.92 14.64 -4.49
CA GLY A 67 54.27 16.03 -4.83
C GLY A 67 55.38 16.17 -5.86
#